data_AF-A0A9Q1JAC6-F1
#
_entry.id   AF-A0A9Q1JAC6-F1
#
_cell.length_a   1.000
_cell.length_b   1.000
_cell.length_c   1.000
_cell.angle_alpha   90.00
_cell.angle_beta   90.00
_cell.angle_gamma   90.00
#
_symmetry.space_group_name_H-M   'P 1'
#
loop_
_entity.id
_entity.type
_entity.pdbx_description
1 polymer ?
#
loop_
_entity_poly.entity_id
_entity_poly.type
_entity_poly.pdbx_seq_one_letter_code
_entity_poly.pdbx_strand_id
1 'polypeptide(L)'
;MTKIVINNLCLLWFPADIALPKAPEVLEGQGVGPETDIWAIGVLVFIMLSGDDPFQSEVHWETGRNIRKGKIQFSRCYPGLSEGSVSFIKRTLNHKPWGRPSAAECLQIPWVKGLRHSSRHSDSIVCFSTDKLQAYLGEQEIKRKKARTKMDVPIFN
;
A
#
# COMPACT_ATOMS: atom_id res chain seq x y z
N MET A 1 9.75 -8.49 19.13
CA MET A 1 8.55 -7.66 18.93
C MET A 1 9.03 -6.86 17.75
N THR A 2 8.74 -7.26 16.51
CA THR A 2 9.12 -6.42 15.38
C THR A 2 8.13 -5.27 15.39
N LYS A 3 8.34 -4.37 16.35
CA LYS A 3 7.89 -3.02 16.19
C LYS A 3 8.54 -2.60 14.90
N ILE A 4 7.74 -2.45 13.85
CA ILE A 4 8.06 -1.49 12.82
C ILE A 4 7.97 -0.15 13.56
N VAL A 5 9.04 0.17 14.30
CA VAL A 5 9.30 1.53 14.70
C VAL A 5 9.82 2.17 13.42
N ILE A 6 8.92 2.76 12.65
CA ILE A 6 9.32 3.81 11.72
C ILE A 6 9.86 4.90 12.64
N ASN A 7 11.18 4.89 12.87
CA ASN A 7 11.84 5.87 13.73
C ASN A 7 11.48 7.27 13.25
N ASN A 8 10.92 8.08 14.16
CA ASN A 8 10.72 9.53 14.05
C ASN A 8 9.88 10.11 12.90
N LEU A 9 9.26 9.32 12.01
CA LEU A 9 8.15 9.86 11.21
C LEU A 9 6.84 9.71 11.97
N CYS A 10 6.51 10.79 12.68
CA CYS A 10 5.15 11.06 13.12
C CYS A 10 4.21 10.80 11.93
N LEU A 11 3.15 10.00 12.13
CA LEU A 11 2.06 9.82 11.15
C LEU A 11 1.39 11.16 10.74
N LEU A 12 1.81 12.28 11.34
CA LEU A 12 1.50 13.65 10.96
C LEU A 12 2.27 14.17 9.72
N TRP A 13 3.24 13.40 9.18
CA TRP A 13 3.95 13.70 7.93
C TRP A 13 3.56 12.76 6.77
N PHE A 14 2.46 12.02 6.91
CA PHE A 14 1.80 11.44 5.74
C PHE A 14 0.93 12.57 5.15
N PRO A 15 1.32 13.24 4.05
CA PRO A 15 0.48 14.26 3.46
C PRO A 15 -0.88 13.62 3.16
N ALA A 16 -1.96 14.23 3.65
CA ALA A 16 -3.35 13.78 3.52
C ALA A 16 -3.84 13.63 2.06
N ASP A 17 -2.94 13.78 1.09
CA ASP A 17 -3.17 13.87 -0.34
C ASP A 17 -2.39 12.81 -1.15
N ILE A 18 -1.82 11.77 -0.50
CA ILE A 18 -1.22 10.66 -1.25
C ILE A 18 -2.34 9.93 -2.00
N ALA A 19 -2.34 10.08 -3.33
CA ALA A 19 -3.28 9.42 -4.21
C ALA A 19 -2.89 7.95 -4.35
N LEU A 20 -3.50 7.09 -3.53
CA LEU A 20 -3.36 5.64 -3.64
C LEU A 20 -4.06 5.13 -4.92
N PRO A 21 -3.62 3.99 -5.49
CA PRO A 21 -4.34 3.35 -6.59
C PRO A 21 -5.76 3.04 -6.18
N LYS A 22 -6.68 3.43 -7.06
CA LYS A 22 -8.10 3.11 -6.92
C LYS A 22 -8.29 1.60 -6.95
N ALA A 23 -9.25 1.13 -6.16
CA ALA A 23 -9.66 -0.26 -6.17
C ALA A 23 -10.23 -0.67 -7.54
N PRO A 24 -10.13 -1.94 -7.95
CA PRO A 24 -10.61 -2.43 -9.25
C PRO A 24 -12.06 -2.05 -9.55
N GLU A 25 -12.95 -2.20 -8.57
CA GLU A 25 -14.38 -1.87 -8.69
C GLU A 25 -14.60 -0.38 -8.97
N VAL A 26 -13.77 0.49 -8.39
CA VAL A 26 -13.82 1.94 -8.63
C VAL A 26 -13.30 2.28 -10.02
N LEU A 27 -12.27 1.58 -10.50
CA LEU A 27 -11.78 1.71 -11.88
C LEU A 27 -12.79 1.20 -12.91
N GLU A 28 -13.72 0.33 -12.50
CA GLU A 28 -14.80 -0.22 -13.31
C GLU A 28 -16.11 0.54 -13.16
N GLY A 29 -16.17 1.58 -12.33
CA GLY A 29 -17.36 2.41 -12.13
C GLY A 29 -18.44 1.78 -11.25
N GLN A 30 -18.13 0.73 -10.50
CA GLN A 30 -19.08 -0.01 -9.64
C GLN A 30 -19.37 0.69 -8.29
N GLY A 31 -18.83 1.89 -8.07
CA GLY A 31 -19.02 2.67 -6.85
C GLY A 31 -17.98 2.38 -5.77
N VAL A 32 -18.08 3.09 -4.64
CA VAL A 32 -17.22 2.94 -3.46
C VAL A 32 -18.00 2.26 -2.33
N GLY A 33 -17.32 1.40 -1.56
CA GLY A 33 -17.90 0.73 -0.41
C GLY A 33 -16.85 0.41 0.66
N PRO A 34 -17.24 -0.21 1.79
CA PRO A 34 -16.29 -0.58 2.86
C PRO A 34 -15.11 -1.42 2.37
N GLU A 35 -15.32 -2.26 1.36
CA GLU A 35 -14.28 -3.08 0.74
C GLU A 35 -13.22 -2.24 0.02
N THR A 36 -13.59 -1.06 -0.49
CA THR A 36 -12.68 -0.08 -1.09
C THR A 36 -11.71 0.48 -0.06
N ASP A 37 -12.15 0.68 1.19
CA ASP A 37 -11.27 1.10 2.28
C ASP A 37 -10.29 -0.02 2.66
N ILE A 38 -10.73 -1.27 2.65
CA ILE A 38 -9.85 -2.43 2.88
C ILE A 38 -8.77 -2.54 1.80
N TRP A 39 -9.11 -2.23 0.55
CA TRP A 39 -8.12 -2.13 -0.51
C TRP A 39 -7.09 -1.03 -0.22
N ALA A 40 -7.55 0.17 0.15
CA ALA A 40 -6.66 1.28 0.48
C ALA A 40 -5.70 0.94 1.65
N ILE A 41 -6.20 0.22 2.67
CA ILE A 41 -5.37 -0.30 3.77
C ILE A 41 -4.30 -1.27 3.24
N GLY A 42 -4.68 -2.19 2.36
CA GLY A 42 -3.74 -3.13 1.73
C GLY A 42 -2.63 -2.44 0.95
N VAL A 43 -2.98 -1.39 0.18
CA VAL A 43 -2.01 -0.56 -0.55
C VAL A 43 -1.08 0.14 0.43
N LEU A 44 -1.64 0.77 1.47
CA LEU A 44 -0.86 1.50 2.46
C LEU A 44 0.17 0.59 3.17
N VAL A 45 -0.26 -0.60 3.59
CA VAL A 45 0.64 -1.59 4.20
C VAL A 45 1.73 -2.03 3.23
N PHE A 46 1.40 -2.24 1.95
CA PHE A 46 2.40 -2.55 0.94
C PHE A 46 3.45 -1.43 0.82
N ILE A 47 3.02 -0.16 0.72
CA ILE A 47 3.91 1.00 0.64
C ILE A 47 4.83 1.05 1.87
N MET A 48 4.29 0.85 3.08
CA MET A 48 5.09 0.82 4.30
C MET A 48 6.16 -0.29 4.28
N LEU A 49 5.90 -1.40 3.60
CA LEU A 49 6.78 -2.57 3.51
C LEU A 49 7.65 -2.63 2.25
N SER A 50 7.58 -1.62 1.38
CA SER A 50 8.35 -1.59 0.13
C SER A 50 8.96 -0.24 -0.22
N GLY A 51 8.35 0.86 0.25
CA GLY A 51 8.59 2.20 -0.28
C GLY A 51 8.16 2.35 -1.73
N ASP A 52 7.16 1.58 -2.18
CA ASP A 52 6.66 1.58 -3.56
C ASP A 52 5.19 1.17 -3.62
N ASP A 53 4.58 1.31 -4.78
CA ASP A 53 3.19 0.96 -5.03
C ASP A 53 3.01 -0.52 -5.47
N PRO A 54 1.98 -1.22 -4.97
CA PRO A 54 1.80 -2.67 -5.21
C PRO A 54 1.62 -3.06 -6.68
N PHE A 55 1.14 -2.16 -7.53
CA PHE A 55 0.78 -2.46 -8.92
C PHE A 55 1.58 -1.66 -9.95
N GLN A 56 2.52 -0.82 -9.49
CA GLN A 56 3.33 0.06 -10.34
C GLN A 56 4.01 -0.71 -11.47
N SER A 57 3.84 -0.17 -12.68
CA SER A 57 4.63 -0.53 -13.86
C SER A 57 5.26 0.73 -14.44
N GLU A 58 6.31 0.54 -15.23
CA GLU A 58 6.91 1.60 -16.06
C GLU A 58 5.91 2.12 -17.10
N VAL A 59 4.99 1.26 -17.55
CA VAL A 59 3.97 1.60 -18.53
C VAL A 59 2.64 1.88 -17.83
N HIS A 60 2.15 3.12 -17.90
CA HIS A 60 0.96 3.56 -17.15
C HIS A 60 -0.29 2.69 -17.34
N TRP A 61 -0.57 2.22 -18.56
CA TRP A 61 -1.75 1.38 -18.80
C TRP A 61 -1.60 -0.01 -18.15
N GLU A 62 -0.37 -0.50 -17.94
CA GLU A 62 -0.12 -1.78 -17.28
C GLU A 62 -0.48 -1.74 -15.80
N THR A 63 -0.34 -0.60 -15.12
CA THR A 63 -0.77 -0.46 -13.73
C THR A 63 -2.26 -0.79 -13.58
N GLY A 64 -3.11 -0.22 -14.45
CA GLY A 64 -4.54 -0.53 -14.47
C GLY A 64 -4.83 -2.00 -14.81
N ARG A 65 -4.01 -2.63 -15.64
CA ARG A 65 -4.11 -4.08 -15.94
C ARG A 65 -3.70 -4.93 -14.73
N ASN A 66 -2.64 -4.54 -14.03
CA ASN A 66 -2.14 -5.23 -12.84
C ASN A 66 -3.16 -5.18 -11.71
N ILE A 67 -3.80 -4.03 -11.49
CA ILE A 67 -4.89 -3.86 -10.50
C ILE A 67 -6.03 -4.82 -10.80
N ARG A 68 -6.55 -4.81 -12.03
CA ARG A 68 -7.67 -5.70 -12.44
C ARG A 68 -7.33 -7.19 -12.35
N LYS A 69 -6.07 -7.56 -12.58
CA LYS A 69 -5.58 -8.94 -12.45
C LYS A 69 -5.12 -9.32 -11.03
N GLY A 70 -5.08 -8.38 -10.08
CA GLY A 70 -4.51 -8.59 -8.75
C GLY A 70 -3.01 -8.96 -8.77
N LYS A 71 -2.24 -8.46 -9.74
CA LYS A 71 -0.80 -8.78 -9.90
C LYS A 71 0.06 -7.87 -9.03
N ILE A 72 0.28 -8.27 -7.78
CA ILE A 72 1.06 -7.53 -6.77
C ILE A 72 2.57 -7.77 -6.97
N GLN A 73 3.37 -6.71 -6.89
CA GLN A 73 4.83 -6.71 -7.13
C GLN A 73 5.65 -6.93 -5.83
N PHE A 74 5.51 -8.09 -5.19
CA PHE A 74 6.25 -8.39 -3.94
C PHE A 74 7.78 -8.33 -4.05
N SER A 75 8.35 -8.43 -5.25
CA SER A 75 9.79 -8.26 -5.48
C SER A 75 10.30 -6.86 -5.14
N ARG A 76 9.42 -5.86 -5.02
CA ARG A 76 9.76 -4.48 -4.63
C ARG A 76 9.83 -4.28 -3.11
N CYS A 77 9.30 -5.23 -2.32
CA CYS A 77 9.31 -5.16 -0.87
C CYS A 77 10.71 -5.23 -0.27
N TYR A 78 10.86 -4.79 0.98
CA TYR A 78 12.10 -5.01 1.74
C TYR A 78 12.38 -6.52 1.89
N PRO A 79 13.65 -6.94 2.02
CA PRO A 79 13.96 -8.33 2.31
C PRO A 79 13.40 -8.75 3.68
N GLY A 80 13.04 -10.02 3.83
CA GLY A 80 12.65 -10.59 5.13
C GLY A 80 11.19 -10.34 5.55
N LEU A 81 10.29 -10.04 4.62
CA LEU A 81 8.85 -10.00 4.92
C LEU A 81 8.39 -11.34 5.51
N SER A 82 7.62 -11.25 6.59
CA SER A 82 6.98 -12.42 7.19
C SER A 82 5.90 -13.01 6.27
N GLU A 83 5.64 -14.31 6.38
CA GLU A 83 4.52 -14.93 5.68
C GLU A 83 3.18 -14.28 6.07
N GLY A 84 3.03 -13.90 7.35
CA GLY A 84 1.86 -13.19 7.86
C GLY A 84 1.59 -11.86 7.16
N SER A 85 2.63 -11.05 6.92
CA SER A 85 2.50 -9.79 6.19
C SER A 85 2.13 -9.99 4.72
N VAL A 86 2.74 -10.99 4.06
CA VAL A 86 2.43 -11.30 2.66
C VAL A 86 0.99 -11.80 2.53
N SER A 87 0.56 -12.67 3.44
CA SER A 87 -0.82 -13.18 3.51
C SER A 87 -1.82 -12.06 3.76
N PHE A 88 -1.54 -11.15 4.69
CA PHE A 88 -2.37 -9.97 4.95
C PHE A 88 -2.56 -9.14 3.67
N ILE A 89 -1.47 -8.75 3.01
CA ILE A 89 -1.51 -7.95 1.77
C ILE A 89 -2.34 -8.67 0.69
N LYS A 90 -2.12 -9.97 0.47
CA LYS A 90 -2.86 -10.75 -0.54
C LYS A 90 -4.37 -10.77 -0.27
N ARG A 91 -4.78 -10.85 1.00
CA ARG A 91 -6.20 -10.88 1.39
C ARG A 91 -6.85 -9.51 1.21
N THR A 92 -6.19 -8.43 1.62
CA THR A 92 -6.73 -7.06 1.49
C THR A 92 -6.72 -6.56 0.05
N LEU A 93 -5.72 -6.96 -0.75
CA LEU A 93 -5.60 -6.61 -2.17
C LEU A 93 -6.23 -7.65 -3.10
N ASN A 94 -7.31 -8.32 -2.65
CA ASN A 94 -8.10 -9.16 -3.53
C ASN A 94 -8.79 -8.29 -4.59
N HIS A 95 -8.66 -8.65 -5.86
CA HIS A 95 -9.28 -7.91 -6.96
C HIS A 95 -10.81 -7.92 -6.88
N LYS A 96 -11.40 -8.95 -6.28
CA LYS A 96 -12.84 -9.03 -6.00
C LYS A 96 -13.16 -8.40 -4.66
N PRO A 97 -14.05 -7.38 -4.59
CA PRO A 97 -14.40 -6.70 -3.34
C PRO A 97 -14.88 -7.66 -2.24
N TRP A 98 -15.83 -8.54 -2.58
CA TRP A 98 -16.39 -9.54 -1.65
C TRP A 98 -15.39 -10.60 -1.19
N GLY A 99 -14.22 -10.69 -1.84
CA GLY A 99 -13.13 -11.57 -1.42
C GLY A 99 -12.19 -10.92 -0.41
N ARG A 100 -12.42 -9.67 -0.04
CA ARG A 100 -11.64 -8.93 0.96
C ARG A 100 -12.27 -9.16 2.35
N PRO A 101 -11.46 -9.28 3.41
CA PRO A 101 -11.97 -9.29 4.77
C PRO A 101 -12.57 -7.92 5.14
N SER A 102 -13.55 -7.91 6.03
CA SER A 102 -14.01 -6.70 6.71
C SER A 102 -12.92 -6.11 7.62
N ALA A 103 -13.09 -4.84 8.03
CA ALA A 103 -12.16 -4.19 8.96
C ALA A 103 -12.05 -4.95 10.29
N ALA A 104 -13.17 -5.46 10.80
CA ALA A 104 -13.19 -6.27 12.02
C ALA A 104 -12.40 -7.57 11.86
N GLU A 105 -12.53 -8.26 10.71
CA GLU A 105 -11.78 -9.47 10.42
C GLU A 105 -10.28 -9.20 10.22
N CYS A 106 -9.92 -8.07 9.60
CA CYS A 106 -8.53 -7.62 9.49
C CYS A 106 -7.86 -7.53 10.86
N LEU A 107 -8.55 -6.96 11.85
CA LEU A 107 -8.05 -6.86 13.23
C LEU A 107 -7.89 -8.22 13.90
N GLN A 108 -8.57 -9.26 13.42
CA GLN A 108 -8.41 -10.61 13.95
C GLN A 108 -7.26 -11.40 13.29
N ILE A 109 -6.64 -10.87 12.23
CA ILE A 109 -5.54 -11.56 11.54
C ILE A 109 -4.34 -11.67 12.50
N PRO A 110 -3.75 -12.88 12.70
CA PRO A 110 -2.68 -13.08 13.68
C PRO A 110 -1.49 -12.12 13.51
N TRP A 111 -1.15 -11.80 12.26
CA TRP A 111 -0.10 -10.83 11.93
C TRP A 111 -0.41 -9.42 12.48
N VAL A 112 -1.68 -8.99 12.39
CA VAL A 112 -2.14 -7.69 12.92
C VAL A 112 -2.26 -7.72 14.43
N LYS A 113 -2.76 -8.82 15.02
CA LYS A 113 -2.86 -8.99 16.48
C LYS A 113 -1.50 -9.08 17.19
N GLY A 114 -0.41 -9.28 16.44
CA GLY A 114 0.91 -9.50 17.01
C GLY A 114 1.02 -10.80 17.80
N LEU A 115 0.16 -11.79 17.51
CA LEU A 115 0.23 -13.12 18.14
C LEU A 115 1.52 -13.80 17.68
N ARG A 116 2.49 -13.88 18.60
CA ARG A 116 3.76 -14.56 18.35
C ARG A 116 3.50 -16.06 18.32
N HIS A 117 3.92 -16.73 17.25
CA HIS A 117 4.30 -18.14 17.40
C HIS A 117 5.54 -18.17 18.27
N SER A 118 5.52 -18.98 19.34
CA SER A 118 6.59 -19.13 20.32
C SER A 118 7.85 -19.78 19.71
N SER A 119 8.49 -19.14 18.74
CA SER A 119 9.79 -19.53 18.21
C SER A 119 10.88 -18.68 18.88
N ARG A 120 11.73 -19.36 19.65
CA ARG A 120 12.83 -18.84 20.51
C ARG A 120 13.98 -18.14 19.76
N HIS A 121 13.77 -17.60 18.56
CA HIS A 121 14.81 -16.84 17.87
C HIS A 121 14.85 -15.40 18.40
N SER A 122 16.02 -15.03 18.92
CA SER A 122 16.42 -13.68 19.33
C SER A 122 15.78 -12.60 18.46
N ASP A 123 15.05 -11.67 19.08
CA ASP A 123 14.40 -10.53 18.46
C ASP A 123 15.49 -9.62 17.83
N SER A 124 15.92 -9.92 16.59
CA SER A 124 16.69 -8.98 15.80
C SER A 124 15.77 -7.81 15.45
N ILE A 125 16.06 -6.64 16.02
CA ILE A 125 15.43 -5.40 15.59
C ILE A 125 15.86 -5.19 14.13
N VAL A 126 14.98 -5.50 13.19
CA VAL A 126 15.19 -5.13 11.79
C VAL A 126 14.88 -3.65 11.67
N CYS A 127 15.93 -2.83 11.60
CA CYS A 127 15.80 -1.42 11.26
C CYS A 127 15.66 -1.33 9.73
N PHE A 128 14.46 -1.03 9.25
CA PHE A 128 14.27 -0.72 7.83
C PHE A 128 14.67 0.73 7.61
N SER A 129 15.62 0.98 6.71
CA SER A 129 15.91 2.35 6.29
C SER A 129 14.67 2.99 5.67
N THR A 130 14.35 4.21 6.07
CA THR A 130 13.23 4.98 5.53
C THR A 130 13.54 5.61 4.16
N ASP A 131 14.75 5.43 3.62
CA ASP A 131 15.19 6.08 2.38
C ASP A 131 14.22 5.84 1.22
N LYS A 132 13.75 4.59 1.03
CA LYS A 132 12.79 4.28 -0.03
C LYS A 132 11.45 4.98 0.18
N LEU A 133 10.96 5.03 1.42
CA LEU A 133 9.71 5.73 1.74
C LEU A 133 9.85 7.24 1.51
N GLN A 134 10.98 7.84 1.91
CA GLN A 134 11.25 9.25 1.65
C GLN A 134 11.30 9.55 0.16
N ALA A 135 11.99 8.71 -0.63
CA ALA A 135 12.04 8.82 -2.08
C ALA A 135 10.63 8.71 -2.70
N TYR A 136 9.84 7.72 -2.27
CA TYR A 136 8.45 7.55 -2.71
C TYR A 136 7.61 8.79 -2.44
N LEU A 137 7.68 9.34 -1.22
CA LEU A 137 6.93 10.55 -0.85
C LEU A 137 7.33 11.75 -1.71
N GLY A 138 8.63 11.94 -1.96
CA GLY A 138 9.14 12.99 -2.85
C GLY A 138 8.62 12.84 -4.28
N GLU A 139 8.60 11.62 -4.81
CA GLU A 139 8.03 11.35 -6.14
C GLU A 139 6.53 11.64 -6.21
N GLN A 140 5.76 11.26 -5.18
CA GLN A 140 4.32 11.54 -5.14
C GLN A 140 4.04 13.04 -5.10
N GLU A 141 4.84 13.81 -4.37
CA GLU A 141 4.72 15.26 -4.35
C GLU A 141 4.99 15.88 -5.73
N ILE A 142 6.02 15.41 -6.43
CA ILE A 142 6.33 15.85 -7.80
C ILE A 142 5.20 15.50 -8.77
N LYS A 143 4.70 14.26 -8.72
CA LYS A 143 3.58 13.79 -9.56
C LYS A 143 2.34 14.66 -9.33
N ARG A 144 2.04 14.98 -8.07
CA ARG A 144 0.93 15.87 -7.69
C ARG A 144 1.11 17.29 -8.22
N LYS A 145 2.28 17.91 -8.03
CA LYS A 145 2.58 19.26 -8.55
C LYS A 145 2.38 19.33 -10.06
N LYS A 146 2.90 18.34 -10.80
CA LYS A 146 2.70 18.23 -12.25
C LYS A 146 1.23 18.09 -12.65
N ALA A 147 0.44 17.31 -11.90
CA ALA A 147 -0.98 17.13 -12.16
C ALA A 147 -1.78 18.44 -11.96
N ARG A 148 -1.45 19.21 -10.91
CA ARG A 148 -2.06 20.53 -10.65
C ARG A 148 -1.77 21.51 -11.80
N THR A 149 -0.51 21.65 -12.20
CA THR A 149 -0.13 22.58 -13.28
C THR A 149 -0.75 22.21 -14.63
N LYS A 150 -1.02 20.91 -14.90
CA LYS A 150 -1.74 20.50 -16.12
C LYS A 150 -3.21 20.94 -16.14
N MET A 151 -3.85 21.08 -14.98
CA MET A 151 -5.23 21.58 -14.89
C MET A 151 -5.32 23.10 -15.07
N ASP A 152 -4.20 23.82 -14.87
CA ASP A 152 -4.14 25.28 -14.97
C ASP A 152 -3.75 25.78 -16.38
N VAL A 153 -3.52 24.89 -17.36
CA VAL A 153 -3.29 25.30 -18.76
C VAL A 153 -4.63 25.72 -19.37
N PRO A 154 -4.83 27.00 -19.74
CA PRO A 154 -6.09 27.43 -20.31
C PRO A 154 -6.28 26.78 -21.68
N ILE A 155 -7.44 26.19 -21.91
CA ILE A 155 -7.89 25.81 -23.25
C ILE A 155 -8.17 27.11 -24.00
N PHE A 156 -7.14 27.68 -24.63
CA PHE A 156 -7.36 28.67 -25.68
C PHE A 156 -7.65 27.91 -26.98
N ASN A 157 -8.88 28.12 -27.46
CA ASN A 157 -9.36 27.71 -28.79
C ASN A 157 -8.53 28.33 -29.92
#